data_AF-A0A5N4AJK8-F1
#
_entry.id   AF-A0A5N4AJK8-F1
#
_cell.length_a   1.000
_cell.length_b   1.000
_cell.length_c   1.000
_cell.angle_alpha   90.00
_cell.angle_beta   90.00
_cell.angle_gamma   90.00
#
_symmetry.space_group_name_H-M   'P 1'
#
loop_
_entity.id
_entity.type
_entity.pdbx_description
1 polymer ?
#
loop_
_entity_poly.entity_id
_entity_poly.type
_entity_poly.pdbx_seq_one_letter_code
_entity_poly.pdbx_strand_id
1 'polypeptide(L)'
;MNSEIVSIRGKEKFVCDGFIYIFDSISKSDENVKFWRCEERGRCKARIHTRDETVVKTLNIHSHDSSATKVEVGKTITRIKNVLLRQWNKQ
;
A
#
# COMPACT_ATOMS: atom_id res chain seq x y z
N MET A 1 7.62 11.31 -4.33
CA MET A 1 6.69 10.15 -4.39
C MET A 1 5.73 10.25 -3.23
N ASN A 2 4.46 10.55 -3.51
CA ASN A 2 3.42 10.70 -2.50
C ASN A 2 2.57 9.41 -2.49
N SER A 3 3.01 8.41 -1.74
CA SER A 3 2.18 7.24 -1.43
C SER A 3 0.85 7.71 -0.81
N GLU A 4 -0.29 7.37 -1.42
CA GLU A 4 -1.61 7.81 -0.94
C GLU A 4 -1.90 7.35 0.50
N ILE A 5 -1.39 6.16 0.86
CA ILE A 5 -1.52 5.59 2.20
C ILE A 5 -0.15 5.17 2.70
N VAL A 6 0.22 5.57 3.93
CA VAL A 6 1.41 5.07 4.60
C VAL A 6 1.03 4.28 5.85
N SER A 7 1.87 3.32 6.21
CA SER A 7 1.76 2.64 7.50
C SER A 7 2.07 3.58 8.66
N ILE A 8 1.70 3.17 9.87
CA ILE A 8 2.06 3.88 11.11
C ILE A 8 3.58 4.13 11.18
N ARG A 9 4.39 3.16 10.76
CA ARG A 9 5.86 3.26 10.69
C ARG A 9 6.40 3.98 9.46
N GLY A 10 5.54 4.57 8.63
CA GLY A 10 5.93 5.38 7.47
C GLY A 10 6.26 4.61 6.18
N LYS A 11 6.14 3.28 6.18
CA LYS A 11 6.27 2.49 4.93
C LYS A 11 5.08 2.72 4.00
N GLU A 12 5.36 2.86 2.70
CA GLU A 12 4.39 2.98 1.61
C GLU A 12 3.44 1.77 1.56
N LYS A 13 2.20 2.04 1.15
CA LYS A 13 1.19 1.03 0.83
C LYS A 13 0.61 1.32 -0.54
N PHE A 14 0.16 0.26 -1.21
CA PHE A 14 -0.43 0.34 -2.53
C PHE A 14 -1.93 0.06 -2.45
N VAL A 15 -2.74 0.84 -3.16
CA VAL A 15 -4.20 0.67 -3.21
C VAL A 15 -4.60 0.24 -4.61
N CYS A 16 -5.36 -0.85 -4.71
CA CYS A 16 -5.87 -1.33 -5.99
C CYS A 16 -7.16 -2.13 -5.76
N ASP A 17 -8.18 -1.82 -6.56
CA ASP A 17 -9.50 -2.47 -6.54
C ASP A 17 -10.16 -2.51 -5.14
N GLY A 18 -9.97 -1.45 -4.36
CA GLY A 18 -10.51 -1.34 -2.99
C GLY A 18 -9.78 -2.20 -1.94
N PHE A 19 -8.66 -2.81 -2.31
CA PHE A 19 -7.77 -3.52 -1.41
C PHE A 19 -6.50 -2.70 -1.12
N ILE A 20 -5.96 -2.90 0.08
CA ILE A 20 -4.70 -2.29 0.51
C ILE A 20 -3.64 -3.38 0.52
N TYR A 21 -2.49 -3.07 -0.08
CA TYR A 21 -1.33 -3.94 -0.14
C TYR A 21 -0.14 -3.31 0.57
N ILE A 22 0.68 -4.15 1.18
CA ILE A 22 1.95 -3.78 1.80
C ILE A 22 3.11 -4.27 0.95
N PHE A 23 4.19 -3.51 0.95
CA PHE A 23 5.42 -3.88 0.25
C PHE A 23 6.03 -5.15 0.84
N ASP A 24 6.43 -6.07 -0.03
CA ASP A 24 7.11 -7.32 0.31
C ASP A 24 8.59 -7.26 -0.07
N SER A 25 8.86 -7.06 -1.36
CA SER A 25 10.23 -6.99 -1.90
C SER A 25 10.26 -6.40 -3.31
N ILE A 26 11.45 -6.08 -3.80
CA ILE A 26 11.71 -5.73 -5.21
C ILE A 26 12.14 -7.00 -5.95
N SER A 27 11.81 -7.10 -7.24
CA SER A 27 12.27 -8.19 -8.09
C SER A 27 13.79 -8.20 -8.23
N LYS A 28 14.38 -9.38 -8.13
CA LYS A 28 15.84 -9.56 -8.29
C LYS A 28 16.33 -9.32 -9.72
N SER A 29 15.42 -9.42 -10.70
CA SER A 29 15.75 -9.32 -12.13
C SER A 29 15.39 -7.96 -12.73
N ASP A 30 14.56 -7.16 -12.04
CA ASP A 30 14.09 -5.86 -12.51
C ASP A 30 13.73 -4.98 -11.31
N GLU A 31 14.54 -3.98 -11.00
CA GLU A 31 14.35 -3.13 -9.83
C GLU A 31 13.07 -2.27 -9.88
N ASN A 32 12.49 -2.09 -11.07
CA ASN A 32 11.25 -1.35 -11.26
C ASN A 32 10.02 -2.18 -10.87
N VAL A 33 10.19 -3.50 -10.71
CA VAL A 33 9.10 -4.39 -10.32
C VAL A 33 9.08 -4.55 -8.81
N LYS A 34 8.04 -4.02 -8.17
CA LYS A 34 7.75 -4.19 -6.74
C LYS A 34 6.72 -5.29 -6.53
N PHE A 35 6.93 -6.12 -5.52
CA PHE A 35 6.01 -7.15 -5.06
C PHE A 35 5.27 -6.69 -3.82
N TRP A 36 3.96 -6.92 -3.81
CA TRP A 36 3.08 -6.51 -2.74
C TRP A 36 2.19 -7.66 -2.29
N ARG A 37 1.86 -7.66 -1.00
CA ARG A 37 0.93 -8.62 -0.39
C ARG A 37 -0.26 -7.89 0.15
N CYS A 38 -1.42 -8.54 0.14
CA CYS A 38 -2.59 -8.00 0.83
C CYS A 38 -2.23 -7.63 2.29
N GLU A 39 -2.72 -6.49 2.76
CA GLU A 39 -2.51 -6.03 4.13
C GLU A 39 -2.96 -7.09 5.15
N GLU A 40 -4.04 -7.80 4.84
CA GLU A 40 -4.65 -8.86 5.65
C GLU A 40 -3.96 -10.22 5.47
N ARG A 41 -2.63 -10.22 5.21
CA ARG A 41 -1.80 -11.41 4.92
C ARG A 41 -1.88 -12.57 5.92
N GLY A 42 -2.37 -12.32 7.14
CA GLY A 42 -2.63 -13.37 8.12
C GLY A 42 -3.79 -14.30 7.72
N ARG A 43 -4.77 -13.79 6.95
CA ARG A 43 -5.91 -14.55 6.43
C ARG A 43 -6.02 -14.56 4.90
N CYS A 44 -5.33 -13.66 4.22
CA CYS A 44 -5.37 -13.49 2.77
C CYS A 44 -4.02 -13.79 2.12
N LYS A 45 -4.01 -14.54 1.02
CA LYS A 45 -2.78 -14.89 0.28
C LYS A 45 -2.63 -14.12 -1.04
N ALA A 46 -3.51 -13.17 -1.32
CA ALA A 46 -3.47 -12.34 -2.52
C ALA A 46 -2.18 -11.50 -2.59
N ARG A 47 -1.64 -11.40 -3.81
CA ARG A 47 -0.43 -10.63 -4.12
C ARG A 47 -0.60 -9.90 -5.44
N ILE A 48 0.12 -8.80 -5.59
CA ILE A 48 0.24 -8.10 -6.86
C ILE A 48 1.70 -7.74 -7.11
N HIS A 49 2.06 -7.64 -8.37
CA HIS A 49 3.32 -7.06 -8.80
C HIS A 49 3.01 -5.77 -9.55
N THR A 50 3.77 -4.72 -9.27
CA THR A 50 3.64 -3.44 -9.97
C THR A 50 4.94 -3.11 -10.66
N ARG A 51 4.87 -2.46 -11.82
CA ARG A 51 5.98 -1.80 -12.48
C ARG A 51 5.60 -0.34 -12.67
N ASP A 52 6.43 0.58 -12.20
CA ASP A 52 6.17 2.03 -12.28
C ASP A 52 4.73 2.38 -11.86
N GLU A 53 4.34 1.88 -10.68
CA GLU A 53 3.00 2.07 -10.06
C GLU A 53 1.83 1.42 -10.81
N THR A 54 2.06 0.77 -11.95
CA THR A 54 1.03 0.05 -12.71
C THR A 54 1.04 -1.43 -12.32
N VAL A 55 -0.14 -2.01 -12.07
CA VAL A 55 -0.26 -3.45 -11.79
C VAL A 55 0.03 -4.25 -13.05
N VAL A 56 1.07 -5.09 -13.01
CA VAL A 56 1.48 -5.96 -14.13
C VAL A 56 1.09 -7.42 -13.90
N LYS A 57 0.82 -7.81 -12.65
CA LYS A 57 0.42 -9.18 -12.31
C LYS A 57 -0.39 -9.20 -11.02
N THR A 58 -1.44 -10.01 -11.01
CA THR A 58 -2.22 -10.36 -9.81
C THR A 58 -2.08 -11.86 -9.56
N LEU A 59 -1.85 -12.25 -8.31
CA LEU A 59 -1.71 -13.64 -7.90
C LEU A 59 -2.63 -13.96 -6.73
N ASN A 60 -3.33 -15.09 -6.84
CA ASN A 60 -4.36 -15.56 -5.92
C ASN A 60 -5.57 -14.64 -5.83
N ILE A 61 -6.69 -15.20 -5.40
CA ILE A 61 -7.95 -14.47 -5.16
C ILE A 61 -7.98 -14.04 -3.70
N HIS A 62 -8.59 -12.88 -3.42
CA HIS A 62 -8.82 -12.45 -2.04
C HIS A 62 -9.81 -13.37 -1.33
N SER A 63 -9.51 -13.71 -0.08
CA SER A 63 -10.40 -14.48 0.80
C SER A 63 -11.37 -13.57 1.56
N HIS A 64 -11.56 -12.34 1.09
CA HIS A 64 -12.35 -11.31 1.75
C HIS A 64 -12.74 -10.21 0.78
N ASP A 65 -13.75 -9.46 1.18
CA ASP A 65 -14.24 -8.33 0.39
C ASP A 65 -13.28 -7.15 0.44
N SER A 66 -13.36 -6.31 -0.60
CA SER A 66 -12.73 -5.00 -0.62
C SER A 66 -13.47 -4.06 0.35
N SER A 67 -12.81 -2.96 0.73
CA SER A 67 -13.42 -2.00 1.64
C SER A 67 -12.99 -0.58 1.31
N ALA A 68 -13.86 0.16 0.62
CA ALA A 68 -13.66 1.58 0.36
C ALA A 68 -13.47 2.36 1.67
N THR A 69 -14.20 2.00 2.73
CA THR A 69 -14.04 2.61 4.06
C THR A 69 -12.61 2.47 4.60
N LYS A 70 -12.00 1.27 4.50
CA LYS A 70 -10.61 1.07 4.95
C LYS A 70 -9.62 1.94 4.17
N VAL A 71 -9.82 2.06 2.85
CA VAL A 71 -8.99 2.90 1.98
C VAL A 71 -9.09 4.37 2.41
N GLU A 72 -10.30 4.91 2.56
CA GLU A 72 -10.50 6.32 2.91
C GLU A 72 -10.00 6.67 4.33
N VAL A 73 -10.18 5.76 5.28
CA VAL A 73 -9.58 5.90 6.62
C VAL A 73 -8.05 5.94 6.53
N GLY A 74 -7.44 5.04 5.74
CA GLY A 74 -5.99 5.01 5.55
C GLY A 74 -5.44 6.30 4.91
N LYS A 75 -6.14 6.84 3.92
CA LYS A 75 -5.81 8.15 3.30
C LYS A 75 -5.91 9.29 4.30
N THR A 76 -6.98 9.32 5.09
CA THR A 76 -7.22 10.35 6.11
C THR A 76 -6.12 10.34 7.18
N ILE A 77 -5.77 9.17 7.71
CA ILE A 77 -4.68 9.01 8.68
C ILE A 77 -3.35 9.51 8.09
N THR A 78 -3.06 9.15 6.83
CA THR A 78 -1.85 9.58 6.13
C THR A 78 -1.78 11.09 5.99
N ARG A 79 -2.90 11.73 5.64
CA ARG A 79 -3.00 13.19 5.54
C ARG A 79 -2.73 13.87 6.88
N ILE A 80 -3.35 13.40 7.96
CA ILE A 80 -3.15 13.94 9.32
C ILE A 80 -1.68 13.84 9.70
N LYS A 81 -1.07 12.66 9.51
CA LYS A 81 0.35 12.45 9.81
C LYS A 81 1.26 13.43 9.07
N ASN A 82 1.01 13.64 7.77
CA ASN A 82 1.79 14.56 6.96
C ASN A 82 1.65 16.01 7.41
N VAL A 83 0.46 16.43 7.85
CA VAL A 83 0.24 17.77 8.43
C VAL A 83 1.04 17.94 9.72
N LEU A 84 0.97 16.97 10.63
CA LEU A 84 1.66 17.02 11.91
C LEU A 84 3.19 17.05 11.72
N LEU A 85 3.74 16.23 10.82
CA LEU A 85 5.17 16.23 10.51
C LEU A 85 5.63 17.58 9.94
N ARG A 86 4.82 18.22 9.09
CA ARG A 86 5.13 19.56 8.56
C ARG A 86 5.09 20.65 9.63
N GLN A 87 4.22 20.53 10.63
CA GLN A 87 4.16 21.47 11.75
C GLN A 87 5.36 21.28 12.70
N TRP A 88 5.74 20.03 12.97
CA TRP A 88 6.90 19.70 13.79
C TRP A 88 8.19 20.24 13.18
N ASN A 89 8.41 20.03 11.88
CA ASN A 89 9.65 20.42 11.19
C ASN A 89 9.79 21.94 10.92
N LYS A 90 8.81 22.75 11.33
CA LYS A 90 8.83 24.22 11.20
C LYS A 90 9.28 24.93 12.49
N GLN A 91 9.40 24.19 13.59
CA GLN A 91 9.96 24.65 14.87
C GLN A 91 11.44 24.27 14.93
#